data_AF-A0A1F5H2Q5-F1
#
_entry.id   AF-A0A1F5H2Q5-F1
#
_cell.length_a   1.000
_cell.length_b   1.000
_cell.length_c   1.000
_cell.angle_alpha   90.00
_cell.angle_beta   90.00
_cell.angle_gamma   90.00
#
_symmetry.space_group_name_H-M   'P 1'
#
loop_
_entity.id
_entity.type
_entity.pdbx_description
1 polymer ?
#
loop_
_entity_poly.entity_id
_entity_poly.type
_entity_poly.pdbx_seq_one_letter_code
_entity_poly.pdbx_strand_id
1 'polypeptide(L)' 'MKNKDLNELKNKSIENLKKIIADQEKEEKQTRLKLKIGKIKNVHLANQKRKDIAKIKTIIAEKNFMEVIKNQK' A
#
# COMPACT_ATOMS: atom_id res chain seq x y z
N MET A 1 0.55 7.90 5.16
CA MET A 1 -0.13 7.26 6.31
C MET A 1 0.23 7.86 7.66
N LYS A 2 -0.76 7.95 8.55
CA LYS A 2 -0.55 8.04 10.00
C LYS A 2 -0.32 6.63 10.55
N ASN A 3 0.39 6.48 11.66
CA ASN A 3 0.73 5.16 12.22
C ASN A 3 -0.50 4.30 12.60
N LYS A 4 -1.66 4.92 12.84
CA LYS A 4 -2.94 4.22 13.09
C LYS A 4 -3.38 3.35 11.91
N ASP A 5 -3.20 3.84 10.68
CA ASP A 5 -3.64 3.14 9.46
C ASP A 5 -2.89 1.80 9.27
N LEU A 6 -1.68 1.68 9.82
CA LEU A 6 -0.81 0.53 9.67
C LEU A 6 -1.27 -0.67 10.53
N ASN A 7 -1.77 -0.40 11.73
CA ASN A 7 -2.35 -1.44 12.59
C ASN A 7 -3.68 -1.95 12.04
N GLU A 8 -4.49 -1.08 11.43
CA GLU A 8 -5.75 -1.48 10.81
C GLU A 8 -5.53 -2.38 9.59
N LEU A 9 -4.45 -2.15 8.82
CA LEU A 9 -4.09 -3.02 7.71
C LEU A 9 -3.65 -4.41 8.16
N LYS A 10 -2.97 -4.53 9.32
CA LYS A 10 -2.59 -5.84 9.85
C LYS A 10 -3.79 -6.70 10.20
N ASN A 11 -4.91 -6.10 10.62
CA ASN A 11 -6.15 -6.81 10.96
C ASN A 11 -6.97 -7.25 9.73
N LYS A 12 -6.72 -6.70 8.54
CA LYS A 12 -7.47 -7.05 7.31
C LYS A 12 -6.96 -8.35 6.68
N SER A 13 -7.87 -9.11 6.05
CA SER A 13 -7.53 -10.31 5.26
C SER A 13 -6.63 -9.96 4.06
N ILE A 14 -5.81 -10.92 3.63
CA ILE A 14 -4.89 -10.81 2.49
C ILE A 14 -5.62 -10.39 1.21
N GLU A 15 -6.83 -10.91 0.98
CA GLU A 15 -7.66 -10.55 -0.17
C GLU A 15 -8.07 -9.07 -0.16
N ASN A 16 -8.43 -8.55 1.01
CA ASN A 16 -8.78 -7.15 1.16
C ASN A 16 -7.54 -6.26 1.00
N LEU A 17 -6.36 -6.70 1.44
CA LEU A 17 -5.11 -5.98 1.21
C LEU A 17 -4.75 -5.91 -0.27
N LYS A 18 -5.00 -6.97 -1.05
CA LYS A 18 -4.82 -6.95 -2.52
C LYS A 18 -5.74 -5.95 -3.20
N LYS A 19 -7.02 -5.87 -2.79
CA LYS A 19 -7.97 -4.86 -3.32
C LYS A 19 -7.50 -3.44 -3.02
N ILE A 20 -7.09 -3.17 -1.78
CA ILE A 20 -6.57 -1.86 -1.36
C ILE A 20 -5.33 -1.48 -2.17
N ILE A 21 -4.41 -2.42 -2.44
CA ILE A 21 -3.25 -2.16 -3.30
C ILE A 21 -3.70 -1.74 -4.71
N ALA A 22 -4.64 -2.47 -5.32
CA ALA A 22 -5.08 -2.17 -6.68
C ALA A 22 -5.68 -0.76 -6.79
N ASP A 23 -6.45 -0.35 -5.78
CA ASP A 23 -7.04 0.99 -5.74
C ASP A 23 -5.97 2.07 -5.49
N GLN A 24 -5.04 1.83 -4.56
CA GLN A 24 -3.94 2.76 -4.30
C GLN A 24 -2.98 2.90 -5.49
N GLU A 25 -2.75 1.84 -6.27
CA GLU A 25 -1.94 1.90 -7.49
C GLU A 25 -2.63 2.70 -8.60
N LYS A 26 -3.95 2.59 -8.75
CA LYS A 26 -4.71 3.46 -9.66
C LYS A 26 -4.58 4.92 -9.25
N GLU A 27 -4.74 5.20 -7.96
CA GLU A 27 -4.61 6.54 -7.42
C GLU A 27 -3.20 7.13 -7.56
N GLU A 28 -2.15 6.33 -7.37
CA GLU A 28 -0.76 6.75 -7.59
C GLU A 28 -0.55 7.13 -9.06
N LYS A 29 -1.02 6.29 -10.00
CA LYS A 29 -0.92 6.58 -11.44
C LYS A 29 -1.64 7.88 -11.80
N GLN A 30 -2.84 8.09 -11.29
CA GLN A 30 -3.58 9.34 -11.51
C GLN A 30 -2.85 10.55 -10.89
N THR A 31 -2.31 10.40 -9.68
CA THR A 31 -1.57 11.47 -9.01
C THR A 31 -0.31 11.84 -9.79
N ARG A 32 0.42 10.83 -10.31
CA ARG A 32 1.59 11.02 -11.17
C ARG A 32 1.22 11.68 -12.49
N LEU A 33 0.11 11.28 -13.11
CA LEU A 33 -0.37 11.91 -14.35
C LEU A 33 -0.72 13.39 -14.11
N LYS A 34 -1.46 13.69 -13.04
CA LYS A 34 -1.84 15.06 -12.67
C LYS A 34 -0.62 15.92 -12.31
N LEU A 35 0.42 15.34 -11.69
CA LEU A 35 1.70 16.00 -11.45
C LEU A 35 2.43 16.31 -12.75
N LYS A 36 2.51 15.35 -13.68
CA LYS A 36 3.16 15.55 -15.00
C LYS A 36 2.50 16.64 -15.83
N ILE A 37 1.17 16.76 -15.75
CA ILE A 37 0.40 17.79 -16.45
C ILE A 37 0.46 19.15 -15.70
N GLY A 38 1.09 19.21 -14.52
CA GLY A 38 1.18 20.43 -13.71
C GLY A 38 -0.13 20.82 -13.01
N LYS A 39 -1.17 19.95 -13.06
CA LYS A 39 -2.46 20.17 -12.38
C LYS A 39 -2.34 20.07 -10.85
N ILE A 40 -1.30 19.41 -10.34
CA ILE A 40 -1.03 19.29 -8.90
C ILE A 40 0.39 19.79 -8.64
N LYS A 41 0.55 20.69 -7.68
CA LYS A 41 1.87 21.16 -7.19
C LYS A 41 2.45 20.31 -6.07
N ASN A 42 1.60 19.52 -5.40
CA ASN A 42 2.01 18.70 -4.26
C ASN A 42 2.71 17.40 -4.71
N VAL A 43 4.03 17.51 -4.93
CA VAL A 43 4.93 16.38 -5.22
C VAL A 43 5.05 15.38 -4.06
N HIS A 44 4.84 15.83 -2.82
CA HIS A 44 4.96 14.97 -1.64
C HIS A 44 3.86 13.92 -1.59
N LEU A 45 2.68 14.24 -2.13
CA LEU A 45 1.55 13.32 -2.18
C LEU A 45 1.87 12.04 -2.97
N ALA A 46 2.53 12.16 -4.13
CA ALA A 46 2.91 10.99 -4.91
C ALA A 46 3.94 10.11 -4.19
N ASN A 47 4.92 10.73 -3.52
CA ASN A 47 5.91 10.00 -2.73
C ASN A 47 5.26 9.30 -1.53
N GLN A 48 4.31 9.97 -0.86
CA GLN A 48 3.57 9.38 0.25
C GLN A 48 2.76 8.16 -0.19
N LYS A 49 2.04 8.26 -1.32
CA LYS A 49 1.28 7.12 -1.88
C LYS A 49 2.17 5.93 -2.22
N ARG A 50 3.37 6.16 -2.78
CA ARG A 50 4.35 5.09 -3.01
C ARG A 50 4.81 4.40 -1.73
N LYS A 51 5.12 5.17 -0.69
CA LYS A 51 5.51 4.63 0.63
C LYS A 51 4.38 3.84 1.26
N ASP A 52 3.15 4.31 1.13
CA ASP A 52 1.96 3.64 1.67
C ASP A 52 1.74 2.29 0.95
N ILE A 53 1.85 2.23 -0.39
CA ILE A 53 1.81 0.97 -1.15
C ILE A 53 2.91 0.00 -0.70
N ALA A 54 4.15 0.49 -0.53
CA ALA A 54 5.27 -0.34 -0.10
C ALA A 54 5.00 -0.98 1.27
N LYS A 55 4.46 -0.23 2.22
CA LYS A 55 4.09 -0.73 3.55
C LYS A 55 3.03 -1.84 3.48
N ILE A 56 2.01 -1.69 2.63
CA ILE A 56 1.00 -2.74 2.46
C ILE A 56 1.62 -4.01 1.86
N LYS A 57 2.49 -3.85 0.86
CA LYS A 57 3.22 -4.99 0.27
C LYS A 57 4.08 -5.71 1.31
N THR A 58 4.76 -4.98 2.20
CA THR A 58 5.50 -5.56 3.32
C THR A 58 4.60 -6.36 4.26
N ILE A 59 3.44 -5.82 4.65
CA ILE A 59 2.49 -6.53 5.53
C ILE A 59 2.01 -7.85 4.88
N ILE A 60 1.73 -7.85 3.57
CA ILE A 60 1.36 -9.07 2.85
C ILE A 60 2.52 -10.07 2.87
N ALA A 61 3.75 -9.61 2.61
CA ALA A 61 4.92 -10.48 2.63
C ALA A 61 5.16 -11.08 4.03
N GLU A 62 5.02 -10.29 5.10
CA GLU A 62 5.10 -10.77 6.48
C GLU A 62 4.05 -11.85 6.76
N LYS A 63 2.81 -11.64 6.32
CA LYS A 63 1.73 -12.64 6.48
C LYS A 63 2.03 -13.94 5.74
N ASN A 64 2.44 -13.84 4.47
CA ASN A 64 2.80 -15.01 3.67
C ASN A 64 3.98 -15.77 4.29
N PHE A 65 4.98 -15.05 4.80
CA PHE A 65 6.14 -15.66 5.46
C PHE A 65 5.73 -16.42 6.73
N MET A 66 4.84 -15.85 7.54
CA MET A 66 4.30 -16.51 8.73
C MET A 66 3.47 -17.75 8.41
N GLU A 67 2.70 -17.74 7.30
CA GLU A 67 1.98 -18.92 6.82
C GLU A 67 2.93 -20.03 6.37
N VAL A 68 4.02 -19.69 5.65
CA VAL A 68 5.04 -20.66 5.24
C VAL A 68 5.72 -21.31 6.45
N ILE A 69 6.08 -20.52 7.48
CA ILE A 69 6.69 -21.06 8.71
C ILE A 69 5.75 -22.02 9.44
N LYS A 70 4.44 -21.73 9.48
CA LYS A 70 3.45 -22.61 10.12
C LYS A 70 3.31 -23.94 9.41
N ASN A 71 3.43 -23.98 8.09
CA ASN A 71 3.30 -25.20 7.29
C ASN A 71 4.59 -26.06 7.29
N GLN A 72 5.69 -25.58 7.88
CA GLN A 72 6.96 -26.31 8.00
C GLN A 72 7.15 -26.98 9.38
N LYS A 73 6.20 -26.81 10.31
CA LYS A 73 6.16 -27.51 11.60
C LYS A 73 5.07 -28.57 11.59
#